data_AF-A0AAU1F9D9-F1
#
_entry.id   AF-A0AAU1F9D9-F1
#
_cell.length_a   1.000
_cell.length_b   1.000
_cell.length_c   1.000
_cell.angle_alpha   90.00
_cell.angle_beta   90.00
_cell.angle_gamma   90.00
#
_symmetry.space_group_name_H-M   'P 1'
#
loop_
_entity.id
_entity.type
_entity.pdbx_description
1 polymer ?
#
loop_
_entity_poly.entity_id
_entity_poly.type
_entity_poly.pdbx_seq_one_letter_code
_entity_poly.pdbx_strand_id
1 'polypeptide(L)' 'MAVEQDVDEVVRAFHAHVRALIEDDTDAPEDLLDEGFTLTHRSGYVQPKQEWLALRAVGTSW' A
#
# COMPACT_ATOMS: atom_id res chain seq x y z
N MET A 1 20.68 12.14 -1.82
CA MET A 1 20.10 13.31 -1.13
C MET A 1 18.98 12.76 -0.26
N ALA A 2 19.17 12.70 1.06
CA ALA A 2 18.15 12.17 1.94
C ALA A 2 17.01 13.19 2.00
N VAL A 3 15.80 12.77 1.65
CA VAL A 3 14.60 13.58 1.86
C VAL A 3 14.42 13.62 3.38
N GLU A 4 14.48 14.81 3.99
CA GLU A 4 13.95 14.98 5.35
C GLU A 4 12.46 14.70 5.25
N GLN A 5 12.05 13.50 5.67
CA GLN A 5 10.63 13.15 5.71
C GLN A 5 10.02 13.72 6.99
N ASP A 6 8.94 14.48 6.81
CA ASP A 6 8.10 14.92 7.92
C ASP A 6 7.52 13.68 8.60
N VAL A 7 7.92 13.46 9.86
CA VAL A 7 7.49 12.31 10.67
C VAL A 7 5.97 12.27 10.78
N ASP A 8 5.31 13.42 10.92
CA ASP A 8 3.86 13.47 11.03
C ASP A 8 3.19 13.08 9.71
N GLU A 9 3.80 13.44 8.57
CA GLU A 9 3.31 13.03 7.25
C GLU A 9 3.42 11.52 7.06
N VAL A 10 4.57 10.93 7.41
CA VAL A 10 4.77 9.47 7.33
C VAL A 10 3.77 8.72 8.21
N VAL A 11 3.57 9.19 9.45
CA VAL A 11 2.61 8.57 10.38
C VAL A 11 1.18 8.70 9.85
N ARG A 12 0.80 9.85 9.29
CA ARG A 12 -0.53 10.03 8.66
C ARG A 12 -0.72 9.07 7.49
N ALA A 13 0.25 8.97 6.58
CA ALA A 13 0.20 8.07 5.43
C ALA A 13 0.09 6.59 5.87
N PHE A 14 0.85 6.20 6.89
CA PHE A 14 0.78 4.85 7.45
C PHE A 14 -0.61 4.53 8.02
N HIS A 15 -1.19 5.43 8.81
CA HIS A 15 -2.54 5.23 9.35
C HIS A 15 -3.62 5.19 8.26
N ALA A 16 -3.50 6.03 7.23
CA ALA A 16 -4.41 5.99 6.08
C ALA A 16 -4.33 4.65 5.35
N HIS A 17 -3.11 4.13 5.14
CA HIS A 17 -2.90 2.83 4.52
C HIS A 17 -3.53 1.69 5.34
N VAL A 18 -3.25 1.62 6.65
CA VAL A 18 -3.82 0.60 7.54
C VAL A 18 -5.35 0.66 7.56
N ARG A 19 -5.92 1.87 7.60
CA ARG A 19 -7.37 2.06 7.57
C ARG A 19 -7.99 1.52 6.29
N ALA A 20 -7.40 1.81 5.13
CA ALA A 20 -7.89 1.30 3.85
C ALA A 20 -7.89 -0.23 3.79
N LEU A 21 -6.92 -0.89 4.42
CA LEU A 21 -6.89 -2.36 4.51
C LEU A 21 -7.98 -2.91 5.44
N ILE A 22 -8.31 -2.22 6.54
CA ILE A 22 -9.33 -2.64 7.51
C ILE A 22 -10.74 -2.44 6.95
N GLU A 23 -10.96 -1.31 6.26
CA GLU A 23 -12.26 -0.93 5.70
C GLU A 23 -12.52 -1.55 4.32
N ASP A 24 -11.59 -2.39 3.83
CA ASP A 24 -11.59 -2.98 2.48
C ASP A 24 -11.72 -1.93 1.35
N ASP A 25 -11.17 -0.74 1.59
CA ASP A 25 -11.10 0.33 0.61
C ASP A 25 -10.02 0.01 -0.42
N THR A 26 -10.45 -0.40 -1.61
CA THR A 26 -9.57 -0.78 -2.71
C THR A 26 -8.96 0.40 -3.43
N ASP A 27 -9.57 1.58 -3.33
CA ASP A 27 -9.25 2.75 -4.15
C ASP A 27 -8.26 3.66 -3.43
N ALA A 28 -8.41 3.86 -2.11
CA ALA A 28 -7.53 4.75 -1.35
C ALA A 28 -6.02 4.43 -1.47
N PRO A 29 -5.59 3.15 -1.55
CA PRO A 29 -4.17 2.83 -1.74
C PRO A 29 -3.63 3.13 -3.15
N GLU A 30 -4.49 3.33 -4.15
CA GLU A 30 -4.05 3.75 -5.48
C GLU A 30 -3.45 5.16 -5.44
N ASP A 31 -4.11 6.11 -4.79
CA ASP A 31 -3.62 7.49 -4.68
C ASP A 31 -2.53 7.66 -3.62
N LEU A 32 -2.58 6.85 -2.56
CA LEU A 32 -1.68 6.99 -1.41
C LEU A 32 -0.27 6.46 -1.67
N LEU A 33 -0.15 5.40 -2.46
CA LEU A 33 1.12 4.69 -2.65
C LEU A 33 1.83 5.14 -3.92
N ASP A 34 3.15 5.30 -3.85
CA ASP A 34 3.98 5.60 -5.01
C ASP A 34 3.87 4.53 -6.11
N GLU A 35 4.08 4.92 -7.37
CA GLU A 35 4.08 3.99 -8.51
C GLU A 35 5.11 2.86 -8.36
N GLY A 36 6.23 3.13 -7.69
CA GLY A 36 7.28 2.17 -7.38
C GLY A 36 7.02 1.29 -6.15
N PHE A 37 5.84 1.38 -5.53
CA PHE A 37 5.49 0.56 -4.37
C PHE A 37 5.51 -0.93 -4.72
N THR A 38 6.07 -1.71 -3.80
CA THR A 38 6.10 -3.18 -3.90
C THR A 38 5.72 -3.81 -2.57
N LEU A 39 5.07 -4.97 -2.64
CA LEU A 39 4.77 -5.80 -1.48
C LEU A 39 5.67 -7.04 -1.52
N THR A 40 6.56 -7.17 -0.53
CA THR A 40 7.44 -8.33 -0.42
C THR A 40 6.80 -9.40 0.44
N HIS A 41 6.54 -10.56 -0.16
CA HIS A 41 5.98 -11.71 0.51
C HIS A 41 7.04 -12.46 1.32
N ARG A 42 6.61 -13.24 2.31
CA ARG A 42 7.50 -14.12 3.09
C ARG A 42 8.30 -15.11 2.24
N SER A 43 7.83 -15.44 1.03
CA SER A 43 8.54 -16.28 0.05
C SER A 43 9.72 -15.57 -0.64
N GLY A 44 9.85 -14.26 -0.48
CA GLY A 44 10.76 -13.43 -1.27
C GLY A 44 10.18 -12.95 -2.60
N TYR A 45 8.92 -13.26 -2.91
CA TYR A 45 8.24 -12.69 -4.07
C TYR A 45 8.01 -11.19 -3.87
N VAL A 46 8.45 -10.37 -4.83
CA VAL A 46 8.24 -8.92 -4.86
C VAL A 46 7.08 -8.64 -5.80
N GLN A 47 5.92 -8.37 -5.20
CA GLN A 47 4.70 -8.09 -5.93
C GLN A 47 4.60 -6.61 -6.29
N PRO A 48 4.38 -6.24 -7.56
CA PRO A 48 4.12 -4.84 -7.96
C PRO A 48 2.78 -4.31 -7.43
N LYS A 49 2.70 -2.99 -7.16
CA LYS A 49 1.47 -2.30 -6.73
C LYS A 49 0.25 -2.65 -7.57
N GLN A 50 0.37 -2.60 -8.90
CA GLN A 50 -0.76 -2.82 -9.82
C GLN A 50 -1.32 -4.25 -9.73
N GLU A 51 -0.45 -5.24 -9.58
CA GLU A 51 -0.87 -6.63 -9.38
C GLU A 51 -1.59 -6.80 -8.03
N TRP A 52 -1.03 -6.20 -6.98
CA TRP A 52 -1.63 -6.23 -5.65
C TRP A 52 -3.02 -5.58 -5.62
N LEU A 53 -3.19 -4.40 -6.23
CA LEU A 53 -4.48 -3.71 -6.35
C LEU A 53 -5.50 -4.54 -7.14
N ALA A 54 -5.08 -5.16 -8.24
CA ALA A 54 -5.95 -6.02 -9.04
C ALA A 54 -6.48 -7.22 -8.25
N LEU A 55 -5.66 -7.85 -7.40
CA LEU A 55 -6.10 -8.95 -6.53
C LEU A 55 -7.11 -8.45 -5.47
N ARG A 56 -6.89 -7.27 -4.88
CA ARG A 56 -7.81 -6.70 -3.90
C ARG A 56 -9.19 -6.40 -4.50
N ALA A 57 -9.24 -5.86 -5.71
CA ALA A 57 -10.48 -5.57 -6.42
C ALA A 57 -11.33 -6.82 -6.74
N VAL A 58 -10.70 -7.99 -6.87
CA VAL A 58 -11.40 -9.25 -7.16
C VAL A 58 -12.00 -9.88 -5.88
N GLY A 59 -11.76 -9.30 -4.69
CA GLY A 59 -12.21 -9.86 -3.42
C GLY A 59 -11.40 -11.11 -3.07
N THR A 60 -10.10 -10.92 -2.82
CA THR A 60 -9.23 -12.05 -2.46
C THR A 60 -9.50 -12.44 -0.99
N SER A 61 -10.13 -13.59 -0.79
CA SER A 61 -10.11 -14.29 0.50
C SER A 61 -8.66 -14.65 0.84
N TRP A 62 -8.10 -14.00 1.87
CA TRP A 62 -6.82 -14.38 2.47
C TRP A 62 -7.01 -15.48 3.52
#